data_AF-A0A841Y153-F1
#
_entry.id   AF-A0A841Y153-F1
#
_cell.length_a   1.000
_cell.length_b   1.000
_cell.length_c   1.000
_cell.angle_alpha   90.00
_cell.angle_beta   90.00
_cell.angle_gamma   90.00
#
_symmetry.space_group_name_H-M   'P 1'
#
loop_
_entity.id
_entity.type
_entity.pdbx_description
1 polymer ?
#
loop_
_entity_poly.entity_id
_entity_poly.type
_entity_poly.pdbx_seq_one_letter_code
_entity_poly.pdbx_strand_id
1 'polypeptide(L)'
;MDNKIDKLKERYSKLLAILEKYGPVEMSTQIRTIKEILIYLDTANESEDVMIKQVFQMHKSMSPGKSGLAEFHFWDNDFETRSRVNKPLGELKQEIWDILVSEE
;
A
#
# COMPACT_ATOMS: atom_id res chain seq x y z
N MET A 1 -2.40 -20.60 -8.22
CA MET A 1 -2.55 -20.32 -6.79
C MET A 1 -1.85 -19.00 -6.59
N ASP A 2 -2.60 -17.90 -6.46
CA ASP A 2 -2.00 -16.59 -6.24
C ASP A 2 -1.36 -16.61 -4.87
N ASN A 3 -0.02 -16.69 -4.85
CA ASN A 3 0.76 -16.65 -3.63
C ASN A 3 0.62 -15.24 -3.00
N LYS A 4 0.97 -15.07 -1.73
CA LYS A 4 0.74 -13.79 -1.03
C LYS A 4 1.52 -12.65 -1.72
N ILE A 5 2.65 -12.97 -2.34
CA ILE A 5 3.50 -12.03 -3.08
C ILE A 5 2.78 -11.42 -4.28
N ASP A 6 2.15 -12.22 -5.13
CA ASP A 6 1.44 -11.75 -6.33
C ASP A 6 0.27 -10.83 -5.93
N LYS A 7 -0.44 -11.18 -4.86
CA LYS A 7 -1.50 -10.33 -4.31
C LYS A 7 -0.94 -9.00 -3.80
N LEU A 8 0.16 -9.01 -3.05
CA LEU A 8 0.80 -7.77 -2.59
C LEU A 8 1.22 -6.88 -3.76
N LYS A 9 1.82 -7.44 -4.82
CA LYS A 9 2.18 -6.68 -6.04
C LYS A 9 0.98 -6.00 -6.66
N GLU A 10 -0.10 -6.75 -6.87
CA GLU A 10 -1.33 -6.20 -7.45
C GLU A 10 -1.89 -5.07 -6.59
N ARG A 11 -1.96 -5.26 -5.27
CA ARG A 11 -2.53 -4.28 -4.34
C ARG A 11 -1.67 -3.03 -4.21
N TYR A 12 -0.35 -3.16 -4.08
CA TYR A 12 0.55 -2.01 -4.04
C TYR A 12 0.58 -1.24 -5.37
N SER A 13 0.44 -1.93 -6.50
CA SER A 13 0.35 -1.27 -7.82
C SER A 13 -0.92 -0.41 -7.93
N LYS A 14 -2.07 -0.91 -7.46
CA LYS A 14 -3.31 -0.13 -7.38
C LYS A 14 -3.17 1.05 -6.42
N LEU A 15 -2.52 0.85 -5.28
CA LEU A 15 -2.32 1.90 -4.28
C LEU A 15 -1.45 3.02 -4.86
N LEU A 16 -0.36 2.65 -5.53
CA LEU A 16 0.52 3.59 -6.21
C LEU A 16 -0.26 4.42 -7.24
N ALA A 17 -1.06 3.78 -8.09
CA ALA A 17 -1.83 4.49 -9.11
C ALA A 17 -2.83 5.50 -8.51
N ILE A 18 -3.45 5.18 -7.37
CA ILE A 18 -4.34 6.10 -6.65
C ILE A 18 -3.53 7.27 -6.08
N LEU A 19 -2.39 7.00 -5.44
CA LEU A 19 -1.56 8.05 -4.84
C LEU A 19 -0.90 8.96 -5.86
N GLU A 20 -0.47 8.43 -7.01
CA GLU A 20 0.09 9.27 -8.08
C GLU A 20 -0.97 10.15 -8.74
N LYS A 21 -2.22 9.70 -8.79
CA LYS A 21 -3.32 10.45 -9.41
C LYS A 21 -3.96 11.46 -8.47
N TYR A 22 -4.09 11.12 -7.20
CA TYR A 22 -4.90 11.86 -6.22
C TYR A 22 -4.14 12.25 -4.95
N GLY A 23 -2.93 11.75 -4.75
CA GLY A 23 -2.13 12.00 -3.56
C GLY A 23 -1.51 13.41 -3.57
N PRO A 24 -1.39 14.04 -2.39
CA PRO A 24 -0.74 15.33 -2.25
C PRO A 24 0.80 15.17 -2.37
N VAL A 25 1.51 16.27 -2.67
CA VAL A 25 2.96 16.28 -2.93
C VAL A 25 3.77 15.76 -1.72
N GLU A 26 3.25 15.99 -0.53
CA GLU A 26 3.80 15.56 0.76
C GLU A 26 3.88 14.02 0.88
N MET A 27 3.13 13.27 0.05
CA MET A 27 3.19 11.81 0.00
C MET A 27 4.32 11.26 -0.88
N SER A 28 5.20 12.10 -1.41
CA SER A 28 6.34 11.67 -2.22
C SER A 28 7.19 10.59 -1.56
N THR A 29 7.34 10.61 -0.23
CA THR A 29 8.09 9.58 0.50
C THR A 29 7.36 8.24 0.49
N GLN A 30 6.04 8.22 0.75
CA GLN A 30 5.21 7.01 0.71
C GLN A 30 5.14 6.43 -0.70
N ILE A 31 4.97 7.28 -1.71
CA ILE A 31 5.01 6.88 -3.12
C ILE A 31 6.36 6.22 -3.45
N ARG A 32 7.48 6.80 -3.00
CA ARG A 32 8.80 6.19 -3.17
C ARG A 32 8.90 4.83 -2.49
N THR A 33 8.46 4.71 -1.24
CA THR A 33 8.50 3.44 -0.52
C THR A 33 7.62 2.37 -1.17
N ILE A 34 6.45 2.72 -1.71
CA ILE A 34 5.62 1.78 -2.47
C ILE A 34 6.34 1.29 -3.73
N LYS A 35 7.04 2.19 -4.45
CA LYS A 35 7.87 1.80 -5.60
C LYS A 35 9.00 0.85 -5.19
N GLU A 36 9.65 1.12 -4.06
CA GLU A 36 10.68 0.23 -3.49
C GLU A 36 10.10 -1.14 -3.13
N ILE A 37 8.90 -1.19 -2.54
CA ILE A 37 8.19 -2.45 -2.24
C ILE A 37 7.95 -3.25 -3.52
N LEU A 38 7.44 -2.62 -4.58
CA LEU A 38 7.16 -3.29 -5.85
C LEU A 38 8.45 -3.86 -6.47
N ILE A 39 9.53 -3.07 -6.48
CA ILE A 39 10.84 -3.54 -6.97
C ILE A 39 11.34 -4.73 -6.15
N TYR A 40 11.24 -4.66 -4.81
CA TYR A 40 11.66 -5.74 -3.93
C TYR A 40 10.85 -7.02 -4.20
N LEU A 41 9.53 -6.92 -4.31
CA LEU A 41 8.67 -8.07 -4.62
C LEU A 41 8.99 -8.70 -5.99
N ASP A 42 9.45 -7.92 -6.96
CA ASP A 42 9.83 -8.41 -8.30
C ASP A 42 11.23 -9.03 -8.38
N THR A 43 12.15 -8.60 -7.52
CA THR A 43 13.57 -8.91 -7.66
C THR A 43 14.12 -9.81 -6.56
N ALA A 44 13.47 -9.88 -5.40
CA ALA A 44 13.93 -10.69 -4.28
C ALA A 44 13.88 -12.19 -4.62
N ASN A 45 14.93 -12.90 -4.23
CA ASN A 45 15.04 -14.35 -4.36
C ASN A 45 15.13 -14.97 -2.96
N GLU A 46 14.07 -14.77 -2.18
CA GLU A 46 13.95 -15.17 -0.78
C GLU A 46 12.66 -15.98 -0.59
N SER A 47 12.46 -16.61 0.58
CA SER A 47 11.20 -17.28 0.87
C SER A 47 10.05 -16.27 1.02
N GLU A 48 8.82 -16.71 0.77
CA GLU A 48 7.62 -15.87 0.91
C GLU A 48 7.56 -15.21 2.31
N ASP A 49 7.88 -15.94 3.38
CA ASP A 49 7.91 -15.39 4.74
C ASP A 49 8.90 -14.25 4.95
N VAL A 50 10.10 -14.38 4.39
CA VAL A 50 11.13 -13.35 4.50
C VAL A 50 10.69 -12.11 3.73
N MET A 51 10.14 -12.32 2.53
CA MET A 51 9.61 -11.24 1.70
C MET A 51 8.46 -10.50 2.39
N ILE A 52 7.50 -11.22 2.95
CA ILE A 52 6.37 -10.62 3.68
C ILE A 52 6.87 -9.81 4.88
N LYS A 53 7.81 -10.37 5.67
CA LYS A 53 8.40 -9.66 6.83
C LYS A 53 9.09 -8.36 6.40
N GLN A 54 9.86 -8.40 5.32
CA GLN A 54 10.55 -7.21 4.81
C GLN A 54 9.55 -6.16 4.31
N VAL A 55 8.55 -6.57 3.52
CA VAL A 55 7.50 -5.67 3.05
C VAL A 55 6.71 -5.08 4.22
N PHE A 56 6.47 -5.84 5.29
CA PHE A 56 5.83 -5.33 6.49
C PHE A 56 6.67 -4.21 7.15
N GLN A 57 8.00 -4.36 7.24
CA GLN A 57 8.86 -3.29 7.76
C GLN A 57 8.83 -2.04 6.87
N MET A 58 8.88 -2.21 5.55
CA MET A 58 8.76 -1.11 4.60
C MET A 58 7.38 -0.44 4.68
N HIS A 59 6.32 -1.23 4.86
CA HIS A 59 4.96 -0.71 5.05
C HIS A 59 4.89 0.17 6.31
N LYS A 60 5.48 -0.29 7.41
CA LYS A 60 5.52 0.47 8.67
C LYS A 60 6.33 1.77 8.55
N SER A 61 7.40 1.79 7.74
CA SER A 61 8.21 3.00 7.57
C SER A 61 7.47 4.15 6.89
N MET A 62 6.42 3.85 6.12
CA MET A 62 5.52 4.85 5.54
C MET A 62 4.67 5.59 6.58
N SER A 63 4.69 5.14 7.84
CA SER A 63 3.98 5.75 8.97
C SER A 63 4.93 6.14 10.12
N PRO A 64 5.79 7.18 9.97
CA PRO A 64 6.74 7.58 11.00
C PRO A 64 6.11 8.36 12.19
N GLY A 65 4.79 8.29 12.33
CA GLY A 65 3.97 8.66 13.48
C GLY A 65 2.74 7.75 13.46
N LYS A 66 1.79 7.88 14.41
CA LYS A 66 0.63 6.97 14.53
C LYS A 66 -0.26 6.76 13.27
N SER A 67 0.03 7.36 12.11
CA SER A 67 -0.95 7.52 11.03
C SER A 67 -0.50 7.56 9.56
N GLY A 68 0.77 7.49 9.16
CA GLY A 68 1.19 7.98 7.82
C GLY A 68 0.46 7.47 6.56
N LEU A 69 0.04 6.20 6.48
CA LEU A 69 -0.88 5.71 5.42
C LEU A 69 -2.33 5.57 5.90
N ALA A 70 -2.53 5.34 7.20
CA ALA A 70 -3.84 5.21 7.82
C ALA A 70 -4.68 6.50 7.67
N GLU A 71 -4.03 7.66 7.69
CA GLU A 71 -4.67 8.98 7.53
C GLU A 71 -4.86 9.43 6.08
N PHE A 72 -4.29 8.73 5.09
CA PHE A 72 -4.49 9.17 3.70
C PHE A 72 -5.97 9.08 3.31
N HIS A 73 -6.57 10.23 3.08
CA HIS A 73 -7.94 10.41 2.61
C HIS A 73 -7.91 11.43 1.48
N PHE A 74 -8.44 11.04 0.33
CA PHE A 74 -8.66 11.96 -0.76
C PHE A 74 -9.74 12.97 -0.37
N TRP A 75 -9.49 14.27 -0.56
CA TRP A 75 -10.49 15.30 -0.30
C TRP A 75 -10.97 15.93 -1.62
N ASP A 76 -12.28 15.95 -1.79
CA ASP A 76 -12.99 16.68 -2.84
C ASP A 76 -14.23 17.34 -2.20
N ASN A 77 -14.63 18.49 -2.74
CA ASN A 77 -15.84 19.19 -2.32
C ASN A 77 -17.11 18.41 -2.73
N ASP A 78 -17.03 17.64 -3.82
CA ASP A 78 -18.09 16.72 -4.24
C ASP A 78 -18.03 15.41 -3.44
N PHE A 79 -19.08 15.14 -2.66
CA PHE A 79 -19.16 13.95 -1.81
C PHE A 79 -19.07 12.65 -2.62
N GLU A 80 -19.74 12.57 -3.77
CA GLU A 80 -19.77 11.37 -4.59
C GLU A 80 -18.38 11.04 -5.14
N THR A 81 -17.66 12.06 -5.61
CA THR A 81 -16.28 11.93 -6.08
C THR A 81 -15.33 11.54 -4.94
N ARG A 82 -15.48 12.14 -3.76
CA ARG A 82 -14.73 11.75 -2.56
C ARG A 82 -14.99 10.30 -2.16
N SER A 83 -16.25 9.89 -2.12
CA SER A 83 -16.68 8.54 -1.72
C SER A 83 -16.16 7.47 -2.69
N ARG A 84 -16.27 7.74 -4.01
CA ARG A 84 -15.82 6.84 -5.08
C ARG A 84 -14.33 6.54 -5.04
N VAL A 85 -13.51 7.44 -4.51
CA VAL A 85 -12.06 7.24 -4.37
C VAL A 85 -11.71 6.63 -3.01
N ASN A 86 -12.28 7.15 -1.91
CA ASN A 86 -11.87 6.74 -0.56
C ASN A 86 -12.35 5.36 -0.16
N LYS A 87 -13.51 4.90 -0.65
CA LYS A 87 -14.01 3.56 -0.34
C LYS A 87 -13.07 2.47 -0.87
N PRO A 88 -12.76 2.40 -2.19
CA PRO A 88 -11.84 1.38 -2.69
C PRO A 88 -10.42 1.55 -2.14
N LEU A 89 -9.99 2.77 -1.84
CA LEU A 89 -8.72 3.01 -1.17
C LEU A 89 -8.68 2.41 0.25
N GLY A 90 -9.76 2.54 1.01
CA GLY A 90 -9.88 1.95 2.35
C GLY A 90 -9.85 0.42 2.30
N GLU A 91 -10.63 -0.18 1.40
CA GLU A 91 -10.63 -1.63 1.14
C GLU A 91 -9.23 -2.13 0.76
N LEU A 92 -8.55 -1.42 -0.14
CA LEU A 92 -7.21 -1.74 -0.58
C LEU A 92 -6.18 -1.72 0.55
N LYS A 93 -6.25 -0.70 1.43
CA LYS A 93 -5.38 -0.61 2.60
C LYS A 93 -5.61 -1.78 3.56
N GLN A 94 -6.86 -2.16 3.78
CA GLN A 94 -7.20 -3.29 4.64
C GLN A 94 -6.70 -4.62 4.04
N GLU A 95 -6.91 -4.85 2.76
CA GLU A 95 -6.45 -6.08 2.08
C GLU A 95 -4.92 -6.23 2.14
N ILE A 96 -4.17 -5.14 1.95
CA ILE A 96 -2.71 -5.15 2.13
C ILE A 96 -2.36 -5.52 3.57
N TRP A 97 -3.00 -4.87 4.55
CA TRP A 97 -2.74 -5.13 5.95
C TRP A 97 -3.00 -6.59 6.32
N ASP A 98 -4.15 -7.14 5.91
CA ASP A 98 -4.55 -8.51 6.19
C ASP A 98 -3.55 -9.53 5.65
N ILE A 99 -3.00 -9.29 4.45
CA ILE A 99 -1.95 -10.15 3.90
C ILE A 99 -0.68 -10.07 4.77
N LEU A 100 -0.27 -8.86 5.16
CA LEU A 100 0.97 -8.64 5.91
C LEU A 100 0.93 -9.16 7.35
N VAL A 101 -0.25 -9.21 7.98
CA VAL A 101 -0.42 -9.70 9.36
C VAL A 101 -1.04 -11.08 9.45
N SER A 102 -1.40 -11.70 8.32
CA SER A 102 -1.86 -13.08 8.31
C SER A 102 -0.78 -14.00 8.90
N GLU A 103 -1.07 -14.62 10.05
CA GLU A 103 -0.32 -15.77 10.51
C GLU A 103 -0.64 -16.95 9.57
N GLU A 104 0.36 -17.77 9.23
CA GLU A 104 0.16 -19.01 8.47
C GLU A 104 -0.76 -19.99 9.20
#